data_AF-A0A657B457-F1
#
_entry.id   AF-A0A657B457-F1
#
_cell.length_a   1.000
_cell.length_b   1.000
_cell.length_c   1.000
_cell.angle_alpha   90.00
_cell.angle_beta   90.00
_cell.angle_gamma   90.00
#
_symmetry.space_group_name_H-M   'P 1'
#
loop_
_entity.id
_entity.type
_entity.pdbx_description
1 polymer ?
#
loop_
_entity_poly.entity_id
_entity_poly.type
_entity_poly.pdbx_seq_one_letter_code
_entity_poly.pdbx_strand_id
1 'polypeptide(L)'
;MEVQSTNLKNRYWSRALQGKNVHPHSDLYRQIIHKALDEQSLQTLKEGPANRILLAEIPGWLGARSAVLVGMLAYQLEKKLRHPVHPSWGRKIGFRSRFVTANSCNTVDELADLILSSSCTPPFTPIMRHQGDVVLDGGMVDNVPIHGVDTSNSKTLVMLSRPYASLPKTPNVHYVAPSKKPPIESWDYTSPDRVLETYQQGKSDAKLHLRAMAL
;
A
#
# COMPACT_ATOMS: atom_id res chain seq x y z
N MET A 1 12.88 9.67 -6.61
CA MET A 1 13.64 10.89 -6.25
C MET A 1 13.33 12.01 -7.24
N GLU A 2 13.46 11.79 -8.55
CA GLU A 2 13.21 12.82 -9.57
C GLU A 2 11.77 13.38 -9.55
N VAL A 3 10.75 12.51 -9.47
CA VAL A 3 9.34 12.94 -9.38
C VAL A 3 9.14 13.84 -8.16
N GLN A 4 9.67 13.44 -7.00
CA GLN A 4 9.58 14.24 -5.77
C GLN A 4 10.37 15.54 -5.84
N SER A 5 11.53 15.59 -6.51
CA SER A 5 12.31 16.83 -6.63
C SER A 5 11.59 17.91 -7.44
N THR A 6 10.67 17.53 -8.31
CA THR A 6 9.84 18.47 -9.08
C THR A 6 8.55 18.89 -8.36
N ASN A 7 8.20 18.22 -7.25
CA ASN A 7 6.96 18.47 -6.52
C ASN A 7 7.20 19.29 -5.25
N LEU A 8 6.80 20.56 -5.29
CA LEU A 8 7.02 21.51 -4.20
C LEU A 8 6.03 21.37 -3.03
N LYS A 9 4.81 20.84 -3.27
CA LYS A 9 3.73 20.81 -2.27
C LYS A 9 2.94 19.52 -2.34
N ASN A 10 2.38 19.11 -1.20
CA ASN A 10 1.43 17.99 -1.14
C ASN A 10 -0.04 18.43 -1.38
N ARG A 11 -0.28 19.73 -1.56
CA ARG A 11 -1.61 20.33 -1.81
C ARG A 11 -1.49 21.54 -2.73
N TYR A 12 -2.27 21.54 -3.81
CA TYR A 12 -2.37 22.62 -4.76
C TYR A 12 -3.81 23.12 -4.85
N TRP A 13 -4.19 24.08 -4.02
CA TRP A 13 -5.56 24.64 -3.99
C TRP A 13 -6.00 25.24 -5.33
N SER A 14 -5.05 25.75 -6.12
CA SER A 14 -5.30 26.21 -7.50
C SER A 14 -5.90 25.12 -8.40
N ARG A 15 -5.65 23.83 -8.13
CA ARG A 15 -6.27 22.72 -8.87
C ARG A 15 -7.77 22.62 -8.63
N ALA A 16 -8.25 22.98 -7.43
CA ALA A 16 -9.69 22.97 -7.14
C ALA A 16 -10.46 23.96 -8.04
N LEU A 17 -9.85 25.12 -8.33
CA LEU A 17 -10.40 26.11 -9.26
C LEU A 17 -10.53 25.59 -10.69
N GLN A 18 -9.82 24.52 -11.03
CA GLN A 18 -9.84 23.84 -12.34
C GLN A 18 -10.68 22.56 -12.32
N GLY A 19 -11.42 22.28 -11.24
CA GLY A 19 -12.16 21.03 -11.07
C GLY A 19 -11.28 19.79 -10.90
N LYS A 20 -9.99 19.95 -10.61
CA LYS A 20 -9.02 18.86 -10.41
C LYS A 20 -8.82 18.57 -8.92
N ASN A 21 -8.31 17.38 -8.60
CA ASN A 21 -7.97 17.02 -7.22
C ASN A 21 -6.86 17.95 -6.68
N VAL A 22 -7.07 18.49 -5.47
CA VAL A 22 -6.10 19.33 -4.74
C VAL A 22 -4.82 18.53 -4.43
N HIS A 23 -4.97 17.22 -4.24
CA HIS A 23 -3.89 16.30 -3.96
C HIS A 23 -3.26 15.78 -5.27
N PRO A 24 -1.96 16.03 -5.51
CA PRO A 24 -1.26 15.56 -6.71
C PRO A 24 -0.85 14.09 -6.62
N HIS A 25 -1.09 13.43 -5.48
CA HIS A 25 -0.56 12.12 -5.14
C HIS A 25 -0.83 11.04 -6.18
N SER A 26 -2.06 10.97 -6.71
CA SER A 26 -2.41 9.97 -7.73
C SER A 26 -1.58 10.14 -9.01
N ASP A 27 -1.39 11.38 -9.47
CA ASP A 27 -0.64 11.68 -10.70
C ASP A 27 0.84 11.37 -10.49
N LEU A 28 1.40 11.82 -9.37
CA LEU A 28 2.81 11.60 -9.03
C LEU A 28 3.11 10.12 -8.80
N TYR A 29 2.19 9.38 -8.16
CA TYR A 29 2.37 7.95 -7.95
C TYR A 29 2.34 7.20 -9.28
N ARG A 30 1.41 7.51 -10.19
CA ARG A 30 1.45 6.97 -11.56
C ARG A 30 2.80 7.23 -12.24
N GLN A 31 3.30 8.46 -12.18
CA GLN A 31 4.61 8.81 -12.77
C GLN A 31 5.77 8.02 -12.15
N ILE A 32 5.75 7.80 -10.83
CA ILE A 32 6.75 6.97 -10.14
C ILE A 32 6.70 5.54 -10.67
N ILE A 33 5.50 4.98 -10.85
CA ILE A 33 5.32 3.62 -11.38
C ILE A 33 5.91 3.52 -12.79
N HIS A 34 5.57 4.44 -13.71
CA HIS A 34 6.12 4.41 -15.08
C HIS A 34 7.63 4.68 -15.18
N LYS A 35 8.23 5.33 -14.17
CA LYS A 35 9.69 5.47 -14.10
C LYS A 35 10.36 4.23 -13.50
N ALA A 36 9.64 3.46 -12.69
CA ALA A 36 10.18 2.28 -12.01
C ALA A 36 9.91 0.97 -12.77
N LEU A 37 8.87 0.93 -13.60
CA LEU A 37 8.43 -0.24 -14.34
C LEU A 37 8.36 0.09 -15.83
N ASP A 38 8.97 -0.79 -16.61
CA ASP A 38 8.90 -0.84 -18.07
C ASP A 38 8.36 -2.21 -18.52
N GLU A 39 8.25 -2.40 -19.84
CA GLU A 39 7.75 -3.65 -20.42
C GLU A 39 8.63 -4.86 -20.07
N GLN A 40 9.96 -4.67 -19.95
CA GLN A 40 10.87 -5.75 -19.55
C GLN A 40 10.63 -6.17 -18.10
N SER A 41 10.43 -5.21 -17.20
CA SER A 41 10.08 -5.45 -15.80
C SER A 41 8.73 -6.14 -15.68
N LEU A 42 7.75 -5.76 -16.49
CA LEU A 42 6.45 -6.43 -16.56
C LEU A 42 6.58 -7.88 -17.04
N GLN A 43 7.39 -8.14 -18.07
CA GLN A 43 7.63 -9.50 -18.54
C GLN A 43 8.29 -10.36 -17.45
N THR A 44 9.27 -9.81 -16.74
CA THR A 44 9.91 -10.47 -15.59
C THR A 44 8.89 -10.79 -14.50
N LEU A 45 7.98 -9.84 -14.21
CA LEU A 45 6.90 -10.06 -13.25
C LEU A 45 5.95 -11.18 -13.70
N LYS A 46 5.58 -11.22 -14.99
CA LYS A 46 4.70 -12.25 -15.56
C LYS A 46 5.25 -13.65 -15.40
N GLU A 47 6.54 -13.83 -15.69
CA GLU A 47 7.25 -15.11 -15.60
C GLU A 47 7.63 -15.49 -14.16
N GLY A 48 7.60 -14.53 -13.24
CA GLY A 48 7.90 -14.71 -11.83
C GLY A 48 6.81 -15.47 -11.05
N PRO A 49 7.05 -15.69 -9.75
CA PRO A 49 6.05 -16.28 -8.87
C PRO A 49 4.79 -15.41 -8.78
N ALA A 50 3.66 -16.02 -8.39
CA ALA A 50 2.39 -15.32 -8.28
C ALA A 50 2.49 -14.10 -7.34
N ASN A 51 2.31 -12.91 -7.90
CA ASN A 51 2.31 -11.66 -7.16
C ASN A 51 0.86 -11.20 -6.95
N ARG A 52 0.34 -11.32 -5.73
CA ARG A 52 -1.06 -10.98 -5.40
C ARG A 52 -1.14 -9.61 -4.76
N ILE A 53 -1.97 -8.74 -5.34
CA ILE A 53 -2.27 -7.40 -4.86
C ILE A 53 -3.68 -7.41 -4.23
N LEU A 54 -3.81 -6.88 -3.03
CA LEU A 54 -5.08 -6.82 -2.30
C LEU A 54 -5.85 -5.54 -2.63
N LEU A 55 -7.07 -5.69 -3.14
CA LEU A 55 -8.07 -4.65 -3.23
C LEU A 55 -9.14 -4.84 -2.14
N ALA A 56 -9.64 -3.74 -1.59
CA ALA A 56 -10.79 -3.77 -0.69
C ALA A 56 -12.09 -3.54 -1.48
N GLU A 57 -12.97 -4.53 -1.47
CA GLU A 57 -14.33 -4.38 -1.98
C GLU A 57 -15.21 -3.72 -0.93
N ILE A 58 -16.02 -2.75 -1.37
CA ILE A 58 -16.99 -2.08 -0.52
C ILE A 58 -18.19 -3.01 -0.24
N PRO A 59 -18.76 -2.98 0.97
CA PRO A 59 -19.96 -3.77 1.25
C PRO A 59 -21.14 -3.28 0.42
N GLY A 60 -21.97 -4.21 -0.08
CA GLY A 60 -23.06 -3.89 -1.01
C GLY A 60 -24.15 -2.94 -0.47
N TRP A 61 -24.24 -2.75 0.85
CA TRP A 61 -25.15 -1.80 1.49
C TRP A 61 -24.62 -0.37 1.55
N LEU A 62 -23.36 -0.15 1.18
CA LEU A 62 -22.63 1.09 1.38
C LEU A 62 -22.27 1.69 0.02
N GLY A 63 -22.87 2.83 -0.32
CA GLY A 63 -22.53 3.56 -1.54
C GLY A 63 -21.05 4.00 -1.55
N ALA A 64 -20.45 4.12 -2.74
CA ALA A 64 -19.02 4.39 -2.90
C ALA A 64 -18.47 5.54 -2.03
N ARG A 65 -19.22 6.66 -1.93
CA ARG A 65 -18.80 7.83 -1.14
C ARG A 65 -18.93 7.62 0.38
N SER A 66 -19.97 6.94 0.84
CA SER A 66 -20.13 6.61 2.26
C SER A 66 -19.16 5.51 2.69
N ALA A 67 -18.77 4.63 1.78
CA ALA A 67 -17.81 3.57 2.03
C ALA A 67 -16.42 4.08 2.38
N VAL A 68 -15.95 5.06 1.62
CA VAL A 68 -14.72 5.77 1.90
C VAL A 68 -14.74 6.36 3.32
N LEU A 69 -15.80 7.10 3.68
CA LEU A 69 -15.88 7.78 4.97
C LEU A 69 -15.93 6.80 6.15
N VAL A 70 -16.82 5.81 6.08
CA VAL A 70 -16.99 4.81 7.14
C VAL A 70 -15.75 3.93 7.29
N GLY A 71 -15.17 3.48 6.17
CA GLY A 71 -13.92 2.72 6.15
C GLY A 71 -12.75 3.49 6.75
N MET A 72 -12.56 4.75 6.32
CA MET A 72 -11.52 5.62 6.88
C MET A 72 -11.69 5.86 8.38
N LEU A 73 -12.92 6.11 8.85
CA LEU A 73 -13.19 6.31 10.27
C LEU A 73 -12.88 5.05 11.07
N ALA A 74 -13.37 3.89 10.62
CA ALA A 74 -13.10 2.62 11.28
C ALA A 74 -11.59 2.31 11.32
N TYR A 75 -10.90 2.52 10.20
CA TYR A 75 -9.45 2.33 10.09
C TYR A 75 -8.68 3.26 11.04
N GLN A 76 -8.99 4.57 11.02
CA GLN A 76 -8.28 5.55 11.86
C GLN A 76 -8.56 5.30 13.35
N LEU A 77 -9.78 4.90 13.72
CA LEU A 77 -10.14 4.57 15.08
C LEU A 77 -9.41 3.31 15.56
N GLU A 78 -9.41 2.21 14.80
CA GLU A 78 -8.69 0.98 15.19
C GLU A 78 -7.18 1.24 15.28
N LYS A 79 -6.63 1.99 14.32
CA LYS A 79 -5.22 2.38 14.33
C LYS A 79 -4.88 3.20 15.57
N LYS A 80 -5.67 4.22 15.93
CA LYS A 80 -5.42 5.10 17.07
C LYS A 80 -5.62 4.40 18.43
N LEU A 81 -6.54 3.45 18.51
CA LEU A 81 -6.89 2.78 19.78
C LEU A 81 -6.04 1.54 20.07
N ARG A 82 -5.64 0.79 19.04
CA ARG A 82 -5.03 -0.54 19.22
C ARG A 82 -3.74 -0.76 18.46
N HIS A 83 -3.41 0.08 17.47
CA HIS A 83 -2.24 -0.06 16.62
C HIS A 83 -1.93 -1.52 16.17
N PRO A 84 -2.92 -2.35 15.80
CA PRO A 84 -2.66 -3.76 15.52
C PRO A 84 -1.85 -3.91 14.22
N VAL A 85 -1.06 -4.98 14.14
CA VAL A 85 -0.42 -5.40 12.88
C VAL A 85 -1.49 -5.80 11.86
N HIS A 86 -2.49 -6.57 12.31
CA HIS A 86 -3.62 -7.05 11.52
C HIS A 86 -4.92 -6.38 11.98
N PRO A 87 -5.34 -5.25 11.39
CA PRO A 87 -6.63 -4.65 11.71
C PRO A 87 -7.80 -5.56 11.31
N SER A 88 -8.89 -5.50 12.06
CA SER A 88 -10.04 -6.40 11.90
C SER A 88 -11.36 -5.65 11.66
N TRP A 89 -11.42 -4.35 11.96
CA TRP A 89 -12.70 -3.62 12.00
C TRP A 89 -13.30 -3.43 10.61
N GLY A 90 -12.48 -3.21 9.58
CA GLY A 90 -13.01 -3.08 8.22
C GLY A 90 -13.70 -4.35 7.74
N ARG A 91 -13.12 -5.53 8.00
CA ARG A 91 -13.79 -6.81 7.71
C ARG A 91 -15.13 -6.94 8.46
N LYS A 92 -15.17 -6.53 9.73
CA LYS A 92 -16.40 -6.55 10.54
C LYS A 92 -17.50 -5.64 10.01
N ILE A 93 -17.14 -4.54 9.36
CA ILE A 93 -18.08 -3.60 8.72
C ILE A 93 -18.48 -4.09 7.31
N GLY A 94 -17.85 -5.15 6.81
CA GLY A 94 -18.24 -5.84 5.58
C GLY A 94 -17.34 -5.57 4.38
N PHE A 95 -16.16 -4.97 4.59
CA PHE A 95 -15.14 -4.93 3.53
C PHE A 95 -14.63 -6.34 3.23
N ARG A 96 -14.51 -6.68 1.95
CA ARG A 96 -14.06 -8.01 1.49
C ARG A 96 -12.75 -7.90 0.73
N SER A 97 -11.94 -8.96 0.80
CA SER A 97 -10.69 -9.06 0.06
C SER A 97 -10.93 -9.51 -1.37
N ARG A 98 -10.41 -8.75 -2.33
CA ARG A 98 -10.21 -9.19 -3.70
C ARG A 98 -8.71 -9.23 -3.98
N PHE A 99 -8.16 -10.43 -4.12
CA PHE A 99 -6.77 -10.59 -4.54
C PHE A 99 -6.72 -10.66 -6.06
N VAL A 100 -5.95 -9.75 -6.68
CA VAL A 100 -5.69 -9.74 -8.11
C VAL A 100 -4.23 -10.11 -8.33
N THR A 101 -3.96 -11.03 -9.26
CA THR A 101 -2.58 -11.44 -9.57
C THR A 101 -1.98 -10.47 -10.58
N ALA A 102 -0.91 -9.75 -10.21
CA ALA A 102 -0.24 -8.78 -11.07
C ALA A 102 0.33 -9.39 -12.36
N ASN A 103 0.64 -10.70 -12.35
CA ASN A 103 1.07 -11.45 -13.55
C ASN A 103 0.00 -11.43 -14.68
N SER A 104 -1.27 -11.18 -14.37
CA SER A 104 -2.33 -11.12 -15.40
C SER A 104 -2.45 -9.76 -16.08
N CYS A 105 -1.73 -8.73 -15.63
CA CYS A 105 -1.73 -7.42 -16.27
C CYS A 105 -1.01 -7.51 -17.63
N ASN A 106 -1.63 -6.99 -18.69
CA ASN A 106 -1.10 -7.07 -20.05
C ASN A 106 -0.14 -5.93 -20.38
N THR A 107 -0.30 -4.78 -19.73
CA THR A 107 0.48 -3.56 -19.96
C THR A 107 0.95 -2.96 -18.64
N VAL A 108 1.96 -2.09 -18.71
CA VAL A 108 2.43 -1.32 -17.53
C VAL A 108 1.31 -0.42 -16.98
N ASP A 109 0.45 0.12 -17.85
CA ASP A 109 -0.71 0.93 -17.45
C ASP A 109 -1.72 0.13 -16.63
N GLU A 110 -2.05 -1.11 -17.05
CA GLU A 110 -2.95 -1.98 -16.29
C GLU A 110 -2.38 -2.33 -14.91
N LEU A 111 -1.06 -2.56 -14.83
CA LEU A 111 -0.38 -2.79 -13.56
C LEU A 111 -0.38 -1.53 -12.68
N ALA A 112 -0.15 -0.35 -13.26
CA ALA A 112 -0.22 0.92 -12.55
C ALA A 112 -1.63 1.18 -12.00
N ASP A 113 -2.67 0.92 -12.80
CA ASP A 113 -4.07 1.01 -12.39
C ASP A 113 -4.38 0.09 -11.21
N LEU A 114 -3.86 -1.14 -11.25
CA LEU A 114 -4.03 -2.11 -10.17
C LEU A 114 -3.33 -1.65 -8.87
N ILE A 115 -2.08 -1.17 -8.95
CA ILE A 115 -1.33 -0.67 -7.79
C ILE A 115 -2.00 0.57 -7.18
N LEU A 116 -2.45 1.51 -8.03
CA LEU A 116 -3.17 2.70 -7.59
C LEU A 116 -4.52 2.36 -6.96
N SER A 117 -5.23 1.36 -7.51
CA SER A 117 -6.47 0.84 -6.92
C SER A 117 -6.23 0.26 -5.53
N SER A 118 -5.15 -0.51 -5.36
CA SER A 118 -4.72 -1.08 -4.07
C SER A 118 -4.30 -0.03 -3.05
N SER A 119 -3.99 1.18 -3.50
CA SER A 119 -3.54 2.32 -2.68
C SER A 119 -4.58 3.45 -2.64
N CYS A 120 -5.84 3.15 -3.04
CA CYS A 120 -6.90 4.14 -3.18
C CYS A 120 -7.42 4.58 -1.79
N THR A 121 -6.86 5.67 -1.29
CA THR A 121 -7.28 6.36 -0.08
C THR A 121 -7.79 7.77 -0.42
N PRO A 122 -9.10 7.96 -0.72
CA PRO A 122 -9.65 9.30 -0.87
C PRO A 122 -9.58 10.07 0.47
N PRO A 123 -9.50 11.42 0.46
CA PRO A 123 -9.52 12.31 -0.71
C PRO A 123 -8.17 12.46 -1.43
N PHE A 124 -7.09 11.84 -0.92
CA PHE A 124 -5.74 11.98 -1.48
C PHE A 124 -5.60 11.39 -2.89
N THR A 125 -6.40 10.36 -3.18
CA THR A 125 -6.52 9.72 -4.50
C THR A 125 -7.97 9.75 -4.96
N PRO A 126 -8.24 9.75 -6.28
CA PRO A 126 -9.60 9.59 -6.79
C PRO A 126 -10.16 8.21 -6.43
N ILE A 127 -11.49 8.08 -6.47
CA ILE A 127 -12.14 6.77 -6.35
C ILE A 127 -11.75 5.93 -7.57
N MET A 128 -11.17 4.77 -7.31
CA MET A 128 -10.72 3.84 -8.35
C MET A 128 -11.78 2.77 -8.63
N ARG A 129 -11.72 2.19 -9.82
CA ARG A 129 -12.53 1.04 -10.21
C ARG A 129 -11.64 -0.05 -10.78
N HIS A 130 -11.97 -1.29 -10.46
CA HIS A 130 -11.33 -2.47 -11.04
C HIS A 130 -12.41 -3.42 -11.55
N GLN A 131 -12.39 -3.72 -12.85
CA GLN A 131 -13.41 -4.54 -13.52
C GLN A 131 -14.85 -4.02 -13.30
N GLY A 132 -15.04 -2.69 -13.34
CA GLY A 132 -16.34 -2.04 -13.17
C GLY A 132 -16.73 -1.73 -11.72
N ASP A 133 -16.20 -2.48 -10.75
CA ASP A 133 -16.51 -2.30 -9.34
C ASP A 133 -15.68 -1.20 -8.69
N VAL A 134 -16.27 -0.49 -7.73
CA VAL A 134 -15.52 0.44 -6.87
C VAL A 134 -14.67 -0.35 -5.89
N VAL A 135 -13.39 0.00 -5.84
CA VAL A 135 -12.41 -0.62 -4.94
C VAL A 135 -11.68 0.47 -4.15
N LEU A 136 -11.25 0.12 -2.94
CA LEU A 136 -10.47 0.98 -2.06
C LEU A 136 -9.14 0.31 -1.68
N ASP A 137 -8.33 1.07 -0.95
CA ASP A 137 -7.07 0.62 -0.36
C ASP A 137 -7.24 -0.71 0.39
N GLY A 138 -6.37 -1.68 0.08
CA GLY A 138 -6.39 -3.02 0.70
C GLY A 138 -6.26 -2.98 2.22
N GLY A 139 -5.63 -1.93 2.77
CA GLY A 139 -5.52 -1.65 4.20
C GLY A 139 -6.86 -1.46 4.92
N MET A 140 -7.95 -1.19 4.19
CA MET A 140 -9.32 -1.22 4.74
C MET A 140 -9.74 -2.63 5.15
N VAL A 141 -9.15 -3.67 4.57
CA VAL A 141 -9.36 -5.07 4.97
C VAL A 141 -8.24 -5.54 5.88
N ASP A 142 -6.99 -5.33 5.46
CA ASP A 142 -5.79 -5.69 6.19
C ASP A 142 -4.56 -4.99 5.60
N ASN A 143 -3.73 -4.35 6.44
CA ASN A 143 -2.46 -3.78 5.96
C ASN A 143 -1.40 -4.86 5.73
N VAL A 144 -1.59 -6.06 6.27
CA VAL A 144 -0.68 -7.19 6.18
C VAL A 144 -1.48 -8.42 5.76
N PRO A 145 -1.82 -8.54 4.47
CA PRO A 145 -2.87 -9.45 3.99
C PRO A 145 -2.40 -10.91 3.91
N ILE A 146 -1.98 -11.44 5.05
CA ILE A 146 -1.38 -12.76 5.18
C ILE A 146 -2.35 -13.89 4.85
N HIS A 147 -3.66 -13.63 4.96
CA HIS A 147 -4.69 -14.57 4.54
C HIS A 147 -4.74 -14.79 3.02
N GLY A 148 -4.02 -13.99 2.22
CA GLY A 148 -3.80 -14.22 0.79
C GLY A 148 -2.61 -15.13 0.47
N VAL A 149 -1.89 -15.59 1.49
CA VAL A 149 -0.66 -16.38 1.39
C VAL A 149 -0.85 -17.71 2.13
N ASP A 150 -0.42 -18.83 1.54
CA ASP A 150 -0.42 -20.12 2.25
C ASP A 150 0.75 -20.18 3.25
N THR A 151 0.42 -19.87 4.50
CA THR A 151 1.34 -19.91 5.64
C THR A 151 1.36 -21.26 6.36
N SER A 152 0.47 -22.19 5.99
CA SER A 152 0.36 -23.48 6.68
C SER A 152 1.50 -24.43 6.30
N ASN A 153 1.92 -24.37 5.04
CA ASN A 153 2.92 -25.28 4.46
C ASN A 153 4.23 -24.59 4.07
N SER A 154 4.39 -23.29 4.34
CA SER A 154 5.56 -22.52 3.91
C SER A 154 6.03 -21.52 4.96
N LYS A 155 7.34 -21.26 4.97
CA LYS A 155 7.91 -20.14 5.74
C LYS A 155 7.60 -18.84 5.01
N THR A 156 6.95 -17.91 5.71
CA THR A 156 6.52 -16.62 5.16
C THR A 156 7.26 -15.49 5.86
N LEU A 157 7.94 -14.64 5.08
CA LEU A 157 8.51 -13.38 5.56
C LEU A 157 7.50 -12.26 5.35
N VAL A 158 7.15 -11.56 6.42
CA VAL A 158 6.31 -10.36 6.37
C VAL A 158 7.17 -9.13 6.64
N MET A 159 7.22 -8.23 5.65
CA MET A 159 7.94 -6.96 5.76
C MET A 159 6.98 -5.82 6.07
N LEU A 160 7.18 -5.18 7.22
CA LEU A 160 6.35 -4.07 7.70
C LEU A 160 6.98 -2.72 7.30
N SER A 161 6.15 -1.71 7.09
CA SER A 161 6.58 -0.35 6.73
C SER A 161 6.58 0.65 7.90
N ARG A 162 6.31 0.17 9.12
CA ARG A 162 6.36 0.97 10.35
C ARG A 162 6.76 0.09 11.55
N PRO A 163 7.38 0.67 12.59
CA PRO A 163 7.65 -0.05 13.83
C PRO A 163 6.34 -0.39 14.55
N TYR A 164 6.38 -1.49 15.31
CA TYR A 164 5.31 -1.92 16.22
C TYR A 164 5.91 -2.25 17.58
N ALA A 165 5.16 -1.97 18.65
CA ALA A 165 5.61 -2.27 20.02
C ALA A 165 5.76 -3.79 20.26
N SER A 166 4.91 -4.59 19.62
CA SER A 166 4.98 -6.05 19.64
C SER A 166 4.61 -6.60 18.26
N LEU A 167 5.31 -7.66 17.87
CA LEU A 167 5.04 -8.39 16.64
C LEU A 167 4.38 -9.74 16.97
N PRO A 168 3.40 -10.20 16.16
CA PRO A 168 2.84 -11.52 16.30
C PRO A 168 3.92 -12.60 16.24
N LYS A 169 3.85 -13.58 17.13
CA LYS A 169 4.69 -14.78 17.07
C LYS A 169 3.86 -15.92 16.52
N THR A 170 4.25 -16.44 15.37
CA THR A 170 3.59 -17.59 14.75
C THR A 170 4.64 -18.57 14.21
N PRO A 171 4.37 -19.88 14.17
CA PRO A 171 5.40 -20.88 13.82
C PRO A 171 6.03 -20.70 12.43
N ASN A 172 5.25 -20.23 11.45
CA ASN A 172 5.66 -20.17 10.04
C ASN A 172 5.77 -18.75 9.48
N VAL A 173 5.42 -17.72 10.25
CA VAL A 173 5.46 -16.34 9.79
C VAL A 173 6.46 -15.56 10.60
N HIS A 174 7.44 -15.02 9.89
CA HIS A 174 8.48 -14.19 10.46
C HIS A 174 8.23 -12.73 10.08
N TYR A 175 8.01 -11.89 11.09
CA TYR A 175 7.77 -10.46 10.89
C TYR A 175 9.06 -9.67 11.03
N VAL A 176 9.33 -8.81 10.06
CA VAL A 176 10.40 -7.82 10.13
C VAL A 176 9.79 -6.43 10.06
N ALA A 177 10.24 -5.54 10.94
CA ALA A 177 9.80 -4.16 11.00
C ALA A 177 11.01 -3.22 10.95
N PRO A 178 10.82 -1.96 10.49
CA PRO A 178 11.85 -0.95 10.58
C PRO A 178 12.27 -0.74 12.04
N SER A 179 13.56 -0.53 12.28
CA SER A 179 14.12 -0.31 13.61
C SER A 179 13.58 0.95 14.29
N LYS A 180 13.19 1.94 13.48
CA LYS A 180 12.59 3.22 13.90
C LYS A 180 11.59 3.70 12.85
N LYS A 181 10.78 4.71 13.18
CA LYS A 181 9.84 5.33 12.23
C LYS A 181 10.63 5.79 10.98
N PRO A 182 10.20 5.40 9.76
CA PRO A 182 10.82 5.89 8.53
C PRO A 182 10.83 7.42 8.44
N PRO A 183 11.90 8.04 7.91
CA PRO A 183 12.00 9.49 7.72
C PRO A 183 10.91 10.09 6.82
N ILE A 184 10.53 9.39 5.75
CA ILE A 184 9.46 9.84 4.85
C ILE A 184 8.08 9.43 5.40
N GLU A 185 7.11 10.33 5.30
CA GLU A 185 5.71 10.03 5.61
C GLU A 185 4.95 9.53 4.38
N SER A 186 3.96 8.66 4.56
CA SER A 186 3.25 7.99 3.45
C SER A 186 2.63 8.92 2.40
N TRP A 187 2.32 10.17 2.77
CA TRP A 187 1.73 11.18 1.89
C TRP A 187 2.66 12.38 1.65
N ASP A 188 3.95 12.26 1.98
CA ASP A 188 4.94 13.28 1.68
C ASP A 188 5.65 12.99 0.36
N TYR A 189 5.28 13.74 -0.68
CA TYR A 189 5.85 13.63 -2.03
C TYR A 189 6.77 14.81 -2.33
N THR A 190 7.30 15.50 -1.32
CA THR A 190 8.09 16.74 -1.48
C THR A 190 9.55 16.61 -1.11
N SER A 191 9.96 15.51 -0.47
CA SER A 191 11.32 15.35 0.06
C SER A 191 12.05 14.15 -0.57
N PRO A 192 12.85 14.37 -1.63
CA PRO A 192 13.67 13.31 -2.22
C PRO A 192 14.72 12.77 -1.23
N ASP A 193 15.30 13.64 -0.40
CA ASP A 193 16.32 13.24 0.59
C ASP A 193 15.75 12.27 1.62
N ARG A 194 14.54 12.55 2.15
CA ARG A 194 13.87 11.64 3.10
C ARG A 194 13.50 10.30 2.47
N VAL A 195 13.18 10.27 1.17
CA VAL A 195 12.98 9.01 0.44
C VAL A 195 14.28 8.21 0.42
N LEU A 196 15.41 8.86 0.12
CA LEU A 196 16.72 8.22 0.13
C LEU A 196 17.11 7.73 1.53
N GLU A 197 16.95 8.55 2.56
CA GLU A 197 17.19 8.16 3.95
C GLU A 197 16.34 6.96 4.37
N THR A 198 15.07 6.93 3.98
CA THR A 198 14.16 5.81 4.22
C THR A 198 14.67 4.52 3.56
N TYR A 199 15.12 4.62 2.30
CA TYR A 199 15.72 3.48 1.60
C TYR A 199 16.99 2.97 2.29
N GLN A 200 17.89 3.88 2.70
CA GLN A 200 19.13 3.50 3.39
C GLN A 200 18.85 2.88 4.77
N GLN A 201 17.86 3.40 5.50
CA GLN A 201 17.42 2.79 6.75
C GLN A 201 16.96 1.36 6.51
N GLY A 202 16.10 1.11 5.52
CA GLY A 202 15.63 -0.24 5.18
C GLY A 202 16.78 -1.22 4.86
N LYS A 203 17.80 -0.76 4.13
CA LYS A 203 19.01 -1.56 3.87
C LYS A 203 19.80 -1.87 5.14
N SER A 204 19.93 -0.91 6.05
CA SER A 204 20.61 -1.08 7.33
C SER A 204 19.85 -2.08 8.21
N ASP A 205 18.54 -1.92 8.33
CA ASP A 205 17.65 -2.80 9.10
C ASP A 205 17.70 -4.23 8.58
N ALA A 206 17.66 -4.42 7.25
CA ALA A 206 17.80 -5.74 6.63
C ALA A 206 19.14 -6.42 6.95
N LYS A 207 20.26 -5.68 6.90
CA LYS A 207 21.59 -6.21 7.24
C LYS A 207 21.68 -6.64 8.71
N LEU A 208 21.15 -5.82 9.61
CA LEU A 208 21.11 -6.17 11.04
C LEU A 208 20.28 -7.43 11.27
N HIS A 209 19.14 -7.53 10.59
CA HIS A 209 18.26 -8.67 10.69
C HIS A 209 18.91 -9.96 10.18
N LEU A 210 19.54 -9.93 8.99
CA LEU A 210 20.26 -11.09 8.44
C LEU A 210 21.41 -11.55 9.33
N ARG A 211 22.14 -10.62 9.98
CA ARG A 211 23.19 -10.97 10.95
C ARG A 211 22.64 -11.66 12.19
N ALA A 212 21.50 -11.18 12.71
CA ALA A 212 20.84 -11.78 13.87
C ALA A 212 20.26 -13.18 13.58
N MET A 213 19.93 -13.49 12.33
CA MET A 213 19.47 -14.82 11.91
C MET A 213 20.61 -15.81 11.60
N ALA A 214 21.83 -15.32 11.39
CA ALA A 214 23.00 -16.14 11.11
C ALA A 214 23.74 -16.62 12.38
N LEU A 215 23.34 -16.09 13.55
CA LEU A 215 23.79 -16.47 14.89
C LEU A 215 22.77 -17.42 15.53
#